data_AF-A0A527ZBI1-F1
#
_entry.id   AF-A0A527ZBI1-F1
#
_cell.length_a   1.000
_cell.length_b   1.000
_cell.length_c   1.000
_cell.angle_alpha   90.00
_cell.angle_beta   90.00
_cell.angle_gamma   90.00
#
_symmetry.space_group_name_H-M   'P 1'
#
loop_
_entity.id
_entity.type
_entity.pdbx_description
1 polymer ?
#
loop_
_entity_poly.entity_id
_entity_poly.type
_entity_poly.pdbx_seq_one_letter_code
_entity_poly.pdbx_strand_id
1 'polypeptide(L)'
;MPVDPQNALLTVQSGLAQLSALIVSYSFSAIGAVILLVLGYIVAGLAQRSIYAGLGHIHGFDTTLRHFFPRIVRYAILILVVV
;
A
#
# COMPACT_ATOMS: atom_id res chain seq x y z
N MET A 1 45.47 -9.98 16.86
CA MET A 1 45.08 -8.97 17.86
C MET A 1 44.35 -9.67 18.99
N PRO A 2 44.72 -9.47 20.26
CA PRO A 2 43.96 -10.03 21.37
C PRO A 2 42.54 -9.44 21.31
N VAL A 3 41.53 -10.30 21.28
CA VAL A 3 40.14 -9.88 21.37
C VAL A 3 39.89 -9.48 22.82
N ASP A 4 39.91 -8.18 23.10
CA ASP A 4 39.47 -7.68 24.40
C ASP A 4 38.01 -8.08 24.59
N PRO A 5 37.67 -8.85 25.63
CA PRO A 5 36.31 -9.36 25.82
C PRO A 5 35.28 -8.23 25.94
N GLN A 6 35.69 -7.06 26.44
CA GLN A 6 34.85 -5.86 26.50
C GLN A 6 34.51 -5.32 25.10
N ASN A 7 35.47 -5.27 24.18
CA ASN A 7 35.26 -4.80 22.82
C ASN A 7 34.34 -5.74 22.03
N ALA A 8 34.50 -7.06 22.23
CA ALA A 8 33.62 -8.06 21.62
C ALA A 8 32.15 -7.89 22.05
N LEU A 9 31.90 -7.65 23.35
CA LEU A 9 30.55 -7.42 23.87
C LEU A 9 29.92 -6.12 23.34
N LEU A 10 30.71 -5.06 23.20
CA LEU A 10 30.24 -3.79 22.63
C LEU A 10 29.87 -3.91 21.15
N THR A 11 30.67 -4.65 20.36
CA THR A 11 30.36 -4.93 18.94
C THR A 11 29.09 -5.75 18.78
N VAL A 12 28.85 -6.74 19.64
CA VAL A 12 27.60 -7.52 19.60
C VAL A 12 26.40 -6.64 19.94
N GLN A 13 26.49 -5.84 21.01
CA GLN A 13 25.39 -4.95 21.41
C GLN A 13 25.06 -3.91 20.34
N SER A 14 26.08 -3.30 19.71
CA SER A 14 25.85 -2.34 18.64
C SER A 14 25.26 -3.00 17.38
N GLY A 15 25.70 -4.22 17.05
CA GLY A 15 25.11 -5.02 15.97
C GLY A 15 23.64 -5.35 16.22
N LEU A 16 23.28 -5.74 17.45
CA LEU A 16 21.88 -6.01 17.83
C LEU A 16 21.02 -4.74 17.78
N ALA A 17 21.54 -3.59 18.21
CA ALA A 17 20.83 -2.32 18.12
C ALA A 17 20.61 -1.87 16.67
N GLN A 18 21.58 -2.11 15.77
CA GLN A 18 21.42 -1.84 14.34
C GLN A 18 20.39 -2.76 13.70
N LEU A 19 20.41 -4.05 14.04
CA LEU A 19 19.43 -5.02 13.56
C LEU A 19 18.01 -4.66 14.03
N SER A 20 17.83 -4.29 15.29
CA SER A 20 16.52 -3.89 15.80
C SER A 20 16.01 -2.64 15.10
N ALA A 21 16.87 -1.63 14.89
CA ALA A 21 16.53 -0.44 14.12
C ALA A 21 16.11 -0.77 12.67
N LEU A 22 16.81 -1.71 12.04
CA LEU A 22 16.51 -2.16 10.67
C LEU A 22 15.15 -2.89 10.61
N ILE A 23 14.88 -3.79 11.56
CA ILE A 23 13.61 -4.50 11.64
C ILE A 23 12.45 -3.52 11.83
N VAL A 24 12.60 -2.56 12.74
CA VAL A 24 11.57 -1.56 13.01
C VAL A 24 11.33 -0.69 11.77
N SER A 25 12.38 -0.22 11.10
CA SER A 25 12.24 0.63 9.91
C SER A 25 11.54 -0.09 8.75
N TYR A 26 11.93 -1.34 8.45
CA TYR A 26 11.24 -2.15 7.44
C TYR A 26 9.82 -2.49 7.84
N SER A 27 9.55 -2.71 9.13
CA SER A 27 8.18 -2.98 9.62
C SER A 27 7.25 -1.80 9.36
N PHE A 28 7.69 -0.56 9.60
CA PHE A 28 6.89 0.62 9.28
C PHE A 28 6.55 0.73 7.79
N SER A 29 7.52 0.46 6.91
CA SER A 29 7.28 0.43 5.46
C SER A 29 6.29 -0.66 5.07
N ALA A 30 6.46 -1.88 5.58
CA ALA A 30 5.56 -3.00 5.30
C ALA A 30 4.14 -2.72 5.78
N ILE A 31 3.98 -2.23 7.02
CA ILE A 31 2.68 -1.87 7.58
C ILE A 31 2.05 -0.73 6.77
N GLY A 32 2.84 0.30 6.42
CA GLY A 32 2.38 1.41 5.60
C GLY A 32 1.86 0.95 4.23
N ALA A 33 2.57 0.03 3.57
CA ALA A 33 2.15 -0.55 2.30
C ALA A 33 0.82 -1.33 2.45
N VAL A 34 0.66 -2.13 3.51
CA VAL A 34 -0.60 -2.83 3.80
C VAL A 34 -1.74 -1.86 4.02
N ILE A 35 -1.52 -0.79 4.79
CA ILE A 35 -2.50 0.26 5.04
C ILE A 35 -2.90 0.94 3.71
N LEU A 36 -1.92 1.34 2.89
CA LEU A 36 -2.17 1.94 1.58
C LEU A 36 -2.97 1.01 0.67
N LEU A 37 -2.69 -0.29 0.67
CA LEU A 37 -3.44 -1.29 -0.09
C LEU A 37 -4.91 -1.35 0.34
N VAL A 38 -5.15 -1.41 1.65
CA VAL A 38 -6.51 -1.48 2.21
C VAL A 38 -7.29 -0.21 1.89
N LEU A 39 -6.71 0.96 2.13
CA LEU A 39 -7.32 2.25 1.81
C LEU A 39 -7.56 2.39 0.30
N GLY A 40 -6.58 2.05 -0.53
CA GLY A 40 -6.69 2.08 -1.98
C GLY A 40 -7.81 1.19 -2.49
N TYR A 41 -7.97 -0.01 -1.92
CA TYR A 41 -9.07 -0.91 -2.26
C TYR A 41 -10.45 -0.33 -1.92
N ILE A 42 -10.58 0.28 -0.73
CA ILE A 42 -11.82 0.95 -0.30
C ILE A 42 -12.15 2.12 -1.24
N VAL A 43 -11.17 2.98 -1.52
CA VAL A 43 -11.31 4.13 -2.42
C VAL A 43 -11.69 3.68 -3.83
N ALA A 44 -11.06 2.63 -4.36
CA ALA A 44 -11.38 2.08 -5.68
C ALA A 44 -12.83 1.58 -5.75
N GLY A 45 -13.32 0.93 -4.69
CA GLY A 45 -14.72 0.51 -4.58
C GLY A 45 -15.70 1.69 -4.53
N LEU A 46 -15.36 2.73 -3.76
CA LEU A 46 -16.18 3.93 -3.65
C LEU A 46 -16.24 4.70 -4.98
N ALA A 47 -15.09 4.87 -5.63
CA ALA A 47 -14.99 5.51 -6.95
C ALA A 47 -15.80 4.76 -8.01
N GLN A 48 -15.71 3.42 -8.03
CA GLN A 48 -16.54 2.59 -8.93
C GLN A 48 -18.03 2.88 -8.74
N ARG A 49 -18.51 2.90 -7.49
CA ARG A 49 -19.94 3.12 -7.21
C ARG A 49 -20.37 4.54 -7.58
N SER A 50 -19.55 5.54 -7.27
CA SER A 50 -19.82 6.95 -7.60
C SER A 50 -19.92 7.18 -9.10
N ILE A 51 -19.00 6.59 -9.89
CA ILE A 51 -19.02 6.71 -11.34
C ILE A 51 -20.24 5.99 -11.94
N TYR A 52 -20.56 4.78 -11.47
CA TYR A 52 -21.74 4.06 -11.94
C TYR A 52 -23.05 4.82 -11.67
N ALA A 53 -23.15 5.48 -10.51
CA ALA A 53 -24.27 6.33 -10.15
C ALA A 53 -24.32 7.62 -11.01
N GLY A 54 -23.17 8.28 -11.20
CA GLY A 54 -23.05 9.50 -12.00
C GLY A 54 -23.40 9.29 -13.47
N LEU A 55 -22.89 8.23 -14.11
CA LEU A 55 -23.25 7.88 -15.48
C LEU A 55 -24.73 7.51 -15.63
N GLY A 56 -25.40 7.12 -14.54
CA GLY A 56 -26.82 6.83 -14.53
C GLY A 56 -27.74 8.03 -14.66
N HIS A 57 -27.25 9.23 -14.37
CA HIS A 57 -28.02 10.47 -14.48
C HIS A 57 -28.04 11.03 -15.92
N ILE A 58 -27.20 10.50 -16.81
CA ILE A 58 -27.08 10.96 -18.19
C ILE A 58 -28.14 10.24 -19.03
N HIS A 59 -29.13 10.99 -19.51
CA HIS A 59 -30.21 10.47 -20.35
C HIS A 59 -29.64 9.96 -21.69
N GLY A 60 -29.96 8.71 -22.05
CA GLY A 60 -29.49 8.09 -23.31
C GLY A 60 -28.07 7.51 -23.26
N PHE A 61 -27.45 7.42 -22.08
CA PHE A 61 -26.13 6.81 -21.95
C PHE A 61 -26.17 5.29 -22.12
N ASP A 62 -25.27 4.75 -22.93
CA ASP A 62 -25.20 3.32 -23.24
C ASP A 62 -24.99 2.49 -21.96
N THR A 63 -25.87 1.52 -21.74
CA THR A 63 -25.84 0.62 -20.60
C THR A 63 -24.58 -0.23 -20.56
N THR A 64 -23.96 -0.53 -21.71
CA THR A 64 -22.71 -1.29 -21.80
C THR A 64 -21.53 -0.47 -21.27
N LEU A 65 -21.38 0.77 -21.73
CA LEU A 65 -20.35 1.71 -21.26
C LEU A 65 -20.52 2.04 -19.77
N ARG A 66 -21.78 2.13 -19.30
CA ARG A 66 -22.08 2.38 -17.89
C ARG A 66 -21.54 1.28 -16.97
N HIS A 67 -21.43 0.05 -17.44
CA HIS A 67 -20.81 -1.05 -16.68
C HIS A 67 -19.30 -1.15 -16.88
N PHE A 68 -18.79 -0.70 -18.02
CA PHE A 68 -17.37 -0.78 -18.38
C PHE A 68 -16.50 0.27 -17.67
N PHE A 69 -16.89 1.55 -17.72
CA PHE A 69 -16.09 2.65 -17.15
C PHE A 69 -15.80 2.50 -15.64
N PRO A 70 -16.78 2.16 -14.78
CA PRO A 70 -16.52 1.97 -13.35
C PRO A 70 -15.47 0.88 -13.08
N ARG A 71 -15.45 -0.19 -13.89
CA ARG A 71 -14.46 -1.26 -13.77
C ARG A 71 -13.07 -0.76 -14.15
N ILE A 72 -12.95 -0.01 -15.24
CA ILE A 72 -11.66 0.60 -15.63
C ILE A 72 -11.13 1.46 -14.50
N VAL A 73 -11.96 2.34 -13.92
CA VAL A 73 -11.50 3.24 -12.86
C VAL A 73 -11.07 2.48 -11.62
N ARG A 74 -11.80 1.44 -11.22
CA ARG A 74 -11.37 0.58 -10.12
C ARG A 74 -10.00 -0.04 -10.39
N TYR A 75 -9.79 -0.62 -11.56
CA TYR A 75 -8.52 -1.25 -11.88
C TYR A 75 -7.38 -0.23 -12.03
N ALA A 76 -7.65 0.96 -12.57
CA ALA A 76 -6.67 2.05 -12.64
C ALA A 76 -6.18 2.46 -11.25
N ILE A 77 -7.11 2.62 -10.29
CA ILE A 77 -6.77 2.94 -8.89
C ILE A 77 -5.97 1.79 -8.26
N LEU A 78 -6.40 0.53 -8.46
CA LEU A 78 -5.70 -0.62 -7.89
C LEU A 78 -4.29 -0.78 -8.46
N ILE A 79 -4.10 -0.55 -9.77
CA ILE A 79 -2.78 -0.57 -10.41
C ILE A 79 -1.89 0.52 -9.81
N LEU A 80 -2.41 1.75 -9.66
CA LEU A 80 -1.65 2.86 -9.07
C LEU A 80 -1.17 2.52 -7.64
N VAL A 81 -2.04 1.92 -6.83
CA VAL A 81 -1.72 1.60 -5.43
C VAL A 81 -0.73 0.43 -5.30
N VAL A 82 -0.69 -0.47 -6.29
CA VAL A 82 0.14 -1.68 -6.26
C VAL A 82 1.56 -1.42 -6.79
N VAL A 83 1.73 -0.44 -7.68
CA VAL A 83 3.02 -0.07 -8.30
C VAL A 83 3.77 0.93 -7.43
#